data_AF-A0A2R6NVB0-F1
#
_entry.id   AF-A0A2R6NVB0-F1
#
_cell.length_a   1.000
_cell.length_b   1.000
_cell.length_c   1.000
_cell.angle_alpha   90.00
_cell.angle_beta   90.00
_cell.angle_gamma   90.00
#
_symmetry.space_group_name_H-M   'P 1'
#
loop_
_entity.id
_entity.type
_entity.pdbx_description
1 polymer ?
#
loop_
_entity_poly.entity_id
_entity_poly.type
_entity_poly.pdbx_seq_one_letter_code
_entity_poly.pdbx_strand_id
1 'polypeptide(L)'
;MDTSIKKNISDSNVPTPTVDDVLDPDDGEPHVQPLTPSQLHRKLGEALKSERLQREGRISWLARKILQTGKWIEREVDERRQTIGGIDNLWLLLADATNSDFNPVCACTFTLRGKLTVDKLIGATERLMKKFPKYGQRLTSVGRKWHGARFEDDPHFDYKNHVHVTQLPEPGGKHQLETLMGEFIAQDWDLSKPLWEMLIVENYEDEDGAECALIVRGYALE
;
A
#
# COMPACT_ATOMS: atom_id res chain seq x y z
N MET A 1 -38.79 47.20 9.20
CA MET A 1 -37.63 46.35 9.52
C MET A 1 -38.20 44.98 9.84
N ASP A 2 -38.15 44.12 8.84
CA ASP A 2 -39.12 43.04 8.63
C ASP A 2 -38.61 41.71 9.20
N THR A 3 -39.43 41.12 10.08
CA THR A 3 -39.25 39.79 10.67
C THR A 3 -39.93 38.76 9.77
N SER A 4 -39.19 38.15 8.84
CA SER A 4 -39.65 36.95 8.12
C SER A 4 -38.49 36.23 7.42
N ILE A 5 -37.76 35.37 8.14
CA ILE A 5 -36.98 34.27 7.54
C ILE A 5 -37.08 33.04 8.45
N LYS A 6 -38.26 32.44 8.52
CA LYS A 6 -38.47 31.03 8.86
C LYS A 6 -39.71 30.54 8.11
N LYS A 7 -39.60 29.36 7.48
CA LYS A 7 -40.60 28.62 6.66
C LYS A 7 -40.82 29.10 5.22
N ASN A 8 -40.19 28.40 4.28
CA ASN A 8 -40.88 27.61 3.24
C ASN A 8 -39.85 27.09 2.24
N ILE A 9 -39.26 25.92 2.55
CA ILE A 9 -38.71 25.03 1.53
C ILE A 9 -39.45 23.70 1.74
N SER A 10 -40.72 23.70 1.36
CA SER A 10 -41.54 22.51 1.18
C SER A 10 -42.33 22.77 -0.09
N ASP A 11 -41.72 22.44 -1.24
CA ASP A 11 -42.40 22.11 -2.51
C ASP A 11 -41.37 21.98 -3.65
N SER A 12 -40.36 21.14 -3.44
CA SER A 12 -39.56 20.58 -4.54
C SER A 12 -39.69 19.06 -4.46
N ASN A 13 -40.68 18.53 -5.16
CA ASN A 13 -40.88 17.11 -5.35
C ASN A 13 -39.77 16.58 -6.28
N VAL A 14 -38.58 16.37 -5.72
CA VAL A 14 -37.47 15.70 -6.39
C VAL A 14 -37.48 14.25 -5.89
N PRO A 15 -37.66 13.24 -6.76
CA PRO A 15 -37.67 11.85 -6.31
C PRO A 15 -36.31 11.51 -5.72
N THR A 16 -36.31 10.89 -4.54
CA THR A 16 -35.11 10.32 -3.91
C THR A 16 -34.83 8.97 -4.58
N PRO A 17 -33.66 8.73 -5.19
CA PRO A 17 -33.38 7.43 -5.79
C PRO A 17 -33.27 6.37 -4.71
N THR A 18 -33.91 5.23 -4.93
CA THR A 18 -33.86 4.06 -4.05
C THR A 18 -32.66 3.19 -4.40
N VAL A 19 -32.19 2.39 -3.43
CA VAL A 19 -30.96 1.57 -3.52
C VAL A 19 -31.01 0.51 -4.65
N ASP A 20 -32.18 0.27 -5.25
CA ASP A 20 -32.37 -0.65 -6.37
C ASP A 20 -32.16 0.01 -7.76
N ASP A 21 -31.89 1.32 -7.84
CA ASP A 21 -31.74 2.05 -9.12
C ASP A 21 -30.29 2.09 -9.68
N VAL A 22 -29.33 1.38 -9.05
CA VAL A 22 -27.88 1.47 -9.41
C VAL A 22 -27.35 0.21 -10.09
N LEU A 23 -28.19 -0.77 -10.45
CA LEU A 23 -27.75 -1.97 -11.15
C LEU A 23 -28.66 -2.29 -12.34
N ASP A 24 -28.32 -1.72 -13.51
CA ASP A 24 -28.60 -2.34 -14.80
C ASP A 24 -27.25 -2.62 -15.48
N PRO A 25 -26.89 -3.90 -15.76
CA PRO A 25 -25.58 -4.27 -16.28
C PRO A 25 -25.68 -4.63 -17.78
N ASP A 26 -25.76 -3.66 -18.70
CA ASP A 26 -25.46 -3.93 -20.12
C ASP A 26 -25.23 -2.67 -20.96
N ASP A 27 -24.30 -1.81 -20.55
CA ASP A 27 -23.69 -0.87 -21.49
C ASP A 27 -22.58 -1.64 -22.21
N GLY A 28 -22.88 -2.15 -23.41
CA GLY A 28 -22.02 -2.96 -24.27
C GLY A 28 -20.73 -2.26 -24.77
N GLU A 29 -19.93 -1.73 -23.85
CA GLU A 29 -18.51 -1.48 -24.05
C GLU A 29 -17.80 -2.85 -24.11
N PRO A 30 -17.13 -3.22 -25.22
CA PRO A 30 -16.49 -4.51 -25.31
C PRO A 30 -15.42 -4.60 -24.23
N HIS A 31 -15.57 -5.56 -23.31
CA HIS A 31 -14.51 -5.99 -22.41
C HIS A 31 -13.32 -6.48 -23.25
N VAL A 32 -12.40 -5.58 -23.56
CA VAL A 32 -11.15 -5.92 -24.25
C VAL A 32 -10.25 -6.59 -23.21
N GLN A 33 -10.30 -7.92 -23.14
CA GLN A 33 -9.33 -8.67 -22.36
C GLN A 33 -7.92 -8.34 -22.87
N PRO A 34 -6.97 -7.97 -22.00
CA PRO A 34 -5.61 -7.68 -22.41
C PRO A 34 -5.00 -8.92 -23.06
N LEU A 35 -4.48 -8.75 -24.28
CA LEU A 35 -3.88 -9.83 -25.05
C LEU A 35 -2.69 -10.40 -24.28
N THR A 36 -2.63 -11.73 -24.16
CA THR A 36 -1.41 -12.39 -23.71
C THR A 36 -0.26 -12.11 -24.70
N PRO A 37 1.01 -12.13 -24.26
CA PRO A 37 2.14 -11.81 -25.14
C PRO A 37 2.15 -12.63 -26.44
N SER A 38 1.79 -13.91 -26.37
CA SER A 38 1.70 -14.80 -27.53
C SER A 38 0.55 -14.44 -28.48
N GLN A 39 -0.61 -14.04 -27.96
CA GLN A 39 -1.74 -13.58 -28.76
C GLN A 39 -1.48 -12.23 -29.41
N LEU A 40 -0.78 -11.33 -28.71
CA LEU A 40 -0.36 -10.03 -29.22
C LEU A 40 0.66 -10.20 -30.36
N HIS A 41 1.67 -11.06 -30.18
CA HIS A 41 2.64 -11.40 -31.22
C HIS A 41 1.98 -11.99 -32.47
N ARG A 42 1.01 -12.91 -32.30
CA ARG A 42 0.28 -13.51 -33.41
C ARG A 42 -0.57 -12.47 -34.15
N LYS A 43 -1.37 -11.68 -33.43
CA LYS A 43 -2.22 -10.63 -34.03
C LYS A 43 -1.40 -9.54 -34.73
N LEU A 44 -0.26 -9.14 -34.16
CA LEU A 44 0.69 -8.22 -34.80
C LEU A 44 1.29 -8.84 -36.07
N GLY A 45 1.67 -10.11 -36.03
CA GLY A 45 2.18 -10.84 -37.19
C GLY A 45 1.16 -10.97 -38.33
N GLU A 46 -0.11 -11.19 -38.01
CA GLU A 46 -1.23 -11.22 -38.97
C GLU A 46 -1.55 -9.84 -39.53
N ALA A 47 -1.62 -8.82 -38.67
CA ALA A 47 -1.83 -7.44 -39.08
C ALA A 47 -0.73 -6.98 -40.05
N LEU A 48 0.53 -7.24 -39.73
CA LEU A 48 1.69 -6.93 -40.58
C LEU A 48 1.68 -7.61 -41.95
N LYS A 49 1.04 -8.78 -42.08
CA LYS A 49 0.89 -9.51 -43.35
C LYS A 49 -0.22 -8.95 -44.24
N SER A 50 -1.14 -8.14 -43.72
CA SER A 50 -2.22 -7.59 -44.53
C SER A 50 -1.70 -6.55 -45.54
N GLU A 51 -2.05 -6.71 -46.83
CA GLU A 51 -1.61 -5.85 -47.94
C GLU A 51 -1.94 -4.36 -47.75
N ARG A 52 -2.93 -4.05 -46.88
CA ARG A 52 -3.34 -2.68 -46.54
C ARG A 52 -2.23 -1.88 -45.86
N LEU A 53 -1.31 -2.53 -45.15
CA LEU A 53 -0.18 -1.88 -44.46
C LEU A 53 1.08 -1.73 -45.32
N GLN A 54 1.17 -2.43 -46.47
CA GLN A 54 2.28 -2.26 -47.41
C GLN A 54 2.18 -0.96 -48.23
N ARG A 55 0.96 -0.44 -48.43
CA ARG A 55 0.71 0.74 -49.26
C ARG A 55 1.24 2.04 -48.68
N GLU A 56 1.41 2.12 -47.36
CA GLU A 56 1.97 3.29 -46.68
C GLU A 56 3.18 2.88 -45.85
N GLY A 57 4.38 2.99 -46.44
CA GLY A 57 5.65 2.59 -45.82
C GLY A 57 5.94 3.22 -44.44
N ARG A 58 5.23 4.31 -44.09
CA ARG A 58 5.28 4.98 -42.78
C ARG A 58 4.73 4.09 -41.64
N ILE A 59 3.66 3.34 -41.89
CA ILE A 59 3.02 2.50 -40.87
C ILE A 59 3.79 1.19 -40.67
N SER A 60 4.35 0.61 -41.74
CA SER A 60 5.22 -0.59 -41.66
C SER A 60 6.52 -0.32 -40.89
N TRP A 61 7.15 0.84 -41.08
CA TRP A 61 8.33 1.23 -40.31
C TRP A 61 8.00 1.46 -38.83
N LEU A 62 6.86 2.10 -38.52
CA LEU A 62 6.43 2.33 -37.15
C LEU A 62 6.18 1.01 -36.41
N ALA A 63 5.53 0.05 -37.07
CA ALA A 63 5.28 -1.28 -36.53
C ALA A 63 6.57 -2.10 -36.31
N ARG A 64 7.55 -2.01 -37.23
CA ARG A 64 8.88 -2.63 -37.04
C ARG A 64 9.63 -2.00 -35.87
N LYS A 65 9.55 -0.67 -35.70
CA LYS A 65 10.14 0.00 -34.54
C LYS A 65 9.51 -0.48 -33.24
N ILE A 66 8.18 -0.49 -33.14
CA ILE A 66 7.43 -0.93 -31.94
C ILE A 66 7.78 -2.38 -31.55
N LEU A 67 7.93 -3.28 -32.53
CA LEU A 67 8.34 -4.67 -32.27
C LEU A 67 9.81 -4.81 -31.86
N GLN A 68 10.72 -3.97 -32.39
CA GLN A 68 12.11 -3.91 -31.91
C GLN A 68 12.19 -3.39 -30.46
N THR A 69 11.25 -2.52 -30.05
CA THR A 69 11.07 -2.10 -28.66
C THR A 69 10.32 -3.11 -27.79
N GLY A 70 10.01 -4.33 -28.27
CA GLY A 70 9.23 -5.33 -27.54
C GLY A 70 9.74 -5.62 -26.12
N LYS A 71 11.07 -5.74 -25.95
CA LYS A 71 11.68 -5.92 -24.62
C LYS A 71 11.48 -4.73 -23.67
N TRP A 72 11.37 -3.52 -24.21
CA TRP A 72 11.08 -2.32 -23.41
C TRP A 72 9.60 -2.30 -23.01
N ILE A 73 8.68 -2.67 -23.91
CA ILE A 73 7.25 -2.76 -23.59
C ILE A 73 6.99 -3.85 -22.55
N GLU A 74 7.61 -5.02 -22.70
CA GLU A 74 7.50 -6.11 -21.73
C GLU A 74 7.99 -5.69 -20.36
N ARG A 75 9.14 -4.99 -20.29
CA ARG A 75 9.69 -4.45 -19.04
C ARG A 75 8.73 -3.44 -18.41
N GLU A 76 8.22 -2.50 -19.18
CA GLU A 76 7.30 -1.47 -18.69
C GLU A 76 5.98 -2.08 -18.19
N VAL A 77 5.46 -3.11 -18.88
CA VAL A 77 4.25 -3.83 -18.45
C VAL A 77 4.51 -4.64 -17.19
N ASP A 78 5.67 -5.28 -17.07
CA ASP A 78 6.05 -6.03 -15.86
C ASP A 78 6.26 -5.09 -14.67
N GLU A 79 6.88 -3.94 -14.89
CA GLU A 79 7.03 -2.88 -13.89
C GLU A 79 5.65 -2.40 -13.40
N ARG A 80 4.70 -2.13 -14.30
CA ARG A 80 3.31 -1.77 -13.94
C ARG A 80 2.54 -2.89 -13.23
N ARG A 81 2.89 -4.15 -13.43
CA ARG A 81 2.29 -5.28 -12.70
C ARG A 81 2.83 -5.37 -11.27
N GLN A 82 4.07 -4.95 -11.06
CA GLN A 82 4.74 -4.99 -9.76
C GLN A 82 4.51 -3.72 -8.94
N THR A 83 3.93 -2.67 -9.52
CA THR A 83 3.53 -1.49 -8.77
C THR A 83 2.43 -1.84 -7.78
N ILE A 84 2.56 -1.30 -6.57
CA ILE A 84 1.49 -1.26 -5.58
C ILE A 84 0.30 -0.57 -6.25
N GLY A 85 -0.84 -1.25 -6.22
CA GLY A 85 -2.09 -0.75 -6.77
C GLY A 85 -2.99 -0.17 -5.69
N GLY A 86 -4.20 0.22 -6.10
CA GLY A 86 -5.30 0.48 -5.18
C GLY A 86 -5.05 1.60 -4.17
N ILE A 87 -5.58 1.40 -2.95
CA ILE A 87 -5.58 2.39 -1.88
C ILE A 87 -4.18 2.63 -1.29
N ASP A 88 -3.32 1.61 -1.28
CA ASP A 88 -1.95 1.71 -0.78
C ASP A 88 -1.11 2.68 -1.59
N ASN A 89 -1.24 2.66 -2.92
CA ASN A 89 -0.53 3.60 -3.79
C ASN A 89 -1.07 5.02 -3.64
N LEU A 90 -2.37 5.19 -3.43
CA LEU A 90 -2.95 6.49 -3.10
C LEU A 90 -2.35 7.04 -1.81
N TRP A 91 -2.26 6.22 -0.77
CA TRP A 91 -1.67 6.63 0.50
C TRP A 91 -0.20 7.04 0.36
N LEU A 92 0.58 6.34 -0.44
CA LEU A 92 1.97 6.71 -0.74
C LEU A 92 2.08 8.02 -1.51
N LEU A 93 1.19 8.26 -2.46
CA LEU A 93 1.14 9.52 -3.19
C LEU A 93 0.71 10.68 -2.30
N LEU A 94 -0.21 10.45 -1.35
CA LEU A 94 -0.58 11.44 -0.35
C LEU A 94 0.58 11.74 0.59
N ALA A 95 1.26 10.71 1.11
CA ALA A 95 2.45 10.88 1.94
C ALA A 95 3.54 11.68 1.22
N ASP A 96 3.83 11.36 -0.04
CA ASP A 96 4.80 12.10 -0.86
C ASP A 96 4.35 13.56 -1.11
N ALA A 97 3.09 13.77 -1.47
CA ALA A 97 2.54 15.10 -1.76
C ALA A 97 2.49 16.02 -0.55
N THR A 98 2.30 15.47 0.65
CA THR A 98 2.24 16.24 1.91
C THR A 98 3.58 16.26 2.65
N ASN A 99 4.70 15.89 2.00
CA ASN A 99 6.01 15.79 2.63
C ASN A 99 5.99 14.96 3.95
N SER A 100 5.27 13.85 3.95
CA SER A 100 5.06 12.90 5.07
C SER A 100 4.06 13.31 6.14
N ASP A 101 3.33 14.43 6.02
CA ASP A 101 2.27 14.78 6.98
C ASP A 101 1.12 13.72 7.02
N PHE A 102 0.94 12.96 5.96
CA PHE A 102 0.06 11.79 5.93
C PHE A 102 0.87 10.51 6.09
N ASN A 103 0.84 9.91 7.27
CA ASN A 103 1.58 8.70 7.60
C ASN A 103 0.61 7.54 7.95
N PRO A 104 0.26 6.67 7.00
CA PRO A 104 -0.63 5.55 7.25
C PRO A 104 0.09 4.47 8.06
N VAL A 105 -0.40 4.23 9.27
CA VAL A 105 0.16 3.24 10.19
C VAL A 105 -0.95 2.35 10.73
N CYS A 106 -0.78 1.04 10.59
CA CYS A 106 -1.50 0.07 11.40
C CYS A 106 -0.62 -0.29 12.60
N ALA A 107 -1.17 -0.17 13.80
CA ALA A 107 -0.44 -0.53 14.99
C ALA A 107 -1.31 -1.28 15.98
N CYS A 108 -0.68 -2.18 16.73
CA CYS A 108 -1.31 -3.02 17.73
C CYS A 108 -0.45 -3.03 18.99
N THR A 109 -1.12 -3.04 20.14
CA THR A 109 -0.46 -3.14 21.44
C THR A 109 -0.89 -4.43 22.11
N PHE A 110 0.07 -5.21 22.59
CA PHE A 110 -0.14 -6.43 23.35
C PHE A 110 0.40 -6.24 24.76
N THR A 111 -0.41 -6.53 25.77
CA THR A 111 0.04 -6.62 27.16
C THR A 111 0.25 -8.08 27.52
N LEU A 112 1.35 -8.38 28.21
CA LEU A 112 1.81 -9.76 28.41
C LEU A 112 2.02 -10.03 29.89
N ARG A 113 1.43 -11.14 30.36
CA ARG A 113 1.71 -11.71 31.69
C ARG A 113 3.06 -12.43 31.62
N GLY A 114 4.09 -11.83 32.18
CA GLY A 114 5.47 -12.30 32.16
C GLY A 114 6.37 -11.56 31.16
N LYS A 115 7.69 -11.66 31.37
CA LYS A 115 8.69 -10.90 30.61
C LYS A 115 8.92 -11.43 29.19
N LEU A 116 8.86 -10.51 28.22
CA LEU A 116 9.25 -10.73 26.83
C LEU A 116 10.71 -10.32 26.61
N THR A 117 11.54 -11.26 26.19
CA THR A 117 12.95 -10.99 25.84
C THR A 117 13.11 -10.82 24.33
N VAL A 118 14.06 -9.99 23.91
CA VAL A 118 14.38 -9.74 22.50
C VAL A 118 14.56 -11.05 21.71
N ASP A 119 15.32 -12.01 22.24
CA ASP A 119 15.57 -13.29 21.56
C ASP A 119 14.30 -14.11 21.29
N LYS A 120 13.33 -14.07 22.22
CA LYS A 120 12.04 -14.76 22.06
C LYS A 120 11.22 -14.11 20.96
N LEU A 121 11.22 -12.77 20.92
CA LEU A 121 10.53 -12.01 19.90
C LEU A 121 11.15 -12.24 18.52
N ILE A 122 12.48 -12.14 18.40
CA ILE A 122 13.20 -12.42 17.14
C ILE A 122 12.86 -13.83 16.64
N GLY A 123 12.95 -14.84 17.50
CA GLY A 123 12.64 -16.22 17.11
C GLY A 123 11.18 -16.39 16.65
N ALA A 124 10.23 -15.64 17.22
CA ALA A 124 8.83 -15.63 16.76
C ALA A 124 8.67 -14.92 15.41
N THR A 125 9.29 -13.76 15.26
CA THR A 125 9.29 -12.97 14.01
C THR A 125 9.92 -13.77 12.87
N GLU A 126 11.06 -14.42 13.06
CA GLU A 126 11.69 -15.27 12.03
C GLU A 126 10.74 -16.35 11.49
N ARG A 127 9.94 -16.99 12.36
CA ARG A 127 8.95 -17.99 11.95
C ARG A 127 7.82 -17.37 11.14
N LEU A 128 7.36 -16.18 11.52
CA LEU A 128 6.32 -15.46 10.79
C LEU A 128 6.81 -15.02 9.40
N MET A 129 8.03 -14.47 9.34
CA MET A 129 8.61 -13.93 8.11
C MET A 129 8.94 -15.03 7.08
N LYS A 130 9.30 -16.24 7.52
CA LYS A 130 9.41 -17.41 6.63
C LYS A 130 8.10 -17.74 5.92
N LYS A 131 6.96 -17.46 6.54
CA LYS A 131 5.63 -17.68 5.96
C LYS A 131 5.19 -16.51 5.08
N PHE A 132 5.64 -15.30 5.38
CA PHE A 132 5.26 -14.07 4.71
C PHE A 132 6.49 -13.28 4.26
N PRO A 133 7.17 -13.70 3.18
CA PRO A 133 8.44 -13.10 2.74
C PRO A 133 8.32 -11.62 2.32
N LYS A 134 7.12 -11.14 1.98
CA LYS A 134 6.83 -9.74 1.60
C LYS A 134 7.26 -8.74 2.69
N TYR A 135 7.24 -9.14 3.96
CA TYR A 135 7.66 -8.28 5.08
C TYR A 135 9.19 -8.14 5.19
N GLY A 136 9.99 -8.89 4.43
CA GLY A 136 11.42 -8.66 4.27
C GLY A 136 11.76 -7.67 3.14
N GLN A 137 10.75 -7.15 2.46
CA GLN A 137 10.92 -6.25 1.31
C GLN A 137 10.77 -4.80 1.74
N ARG A 138 11.55 -3.93 1.10
CA ARG A 138 11.50 -2.49 1.27
C ARG A 138 10.71 -1.84 0.14
N LEU A 139 10.25 -0.62 0.40
CA LEU A 139 9.50 0.15 -0.58
C LEU A 139 10.45 0.97 -1.47
N THR A 140 10.28 0.87 -2.79
CA THR A 140 11.09 1.64 -3.74
C THR A 140 10.23 2.39 -4.74
N SER A 141 10.82 3.38 -5.41
CA SER A 141 10.18 4.13 -6.51
C SER A 141 8.94 4.94 -6.13
N VAL A 142 8.77 5.30 -4.85
CA VAL A 142 7.73 6.22 -4.38
C VAL A 142 7.88 7.60 -5.07
N GLY A 143 6.76 8.24 -5.40
CA GLY A 143 6.75 9.60 -5.98
C GLY A 143 7.24 9.72 -7.43
N ARG A 144 7.64 8.61 -8.09
CA ARG A 144 8.12 8.68 -9.48
C ARG A 144 6.97 8.80 -10.48
N LYS A 145 7.02 9.83 -11.33
CA LYS A 145 5.99 10.13 -12.36
C LYS A 145 5.72 9.00 -13.37
N TRP A 146 6.67 8.09 -13.57
CA TRP A 146 6.60 7.04 -14.59
C TRP A 146 6.63 5.62 -14.03
N HIS A 147 6.97 5.45 -12.75
CA HIS A 147 7.08 4.14 -12.11
C HIS A 147 6.35 4.23 -10.77
N GLY A 148 5.37 3.35 -10.53
CA GLY A 148 4.69 3.30 -9.24
C GLY A 148 5.61 2.72 -8.16
N ALA A 149 5.23 2.94 -6.90
CA ALA A 149 5.92 2.35 -5.79
C ALA A 149 5.86 0.81 -5.87
N ARG A 150 6.94 0.12 -5.51
CA ARG A 150 6.98 -1.35 -5.53
C ARG A 150 7.79 -1.92 -4.37
N PHE A 151 7.51 -3.17 -4.02
CA PHE A 151 8.34 -3.93 -3.09
C PHE A 151 9.56 -4.50 -3.80
N GLU A 152 10.71 -4.41 -3.14
CA GLU A 152 11.97 -5.00 -3.57
C GLU A 152 12.63 -5.66 -2.38
N ASP A 153 13.27 -6.82 -2.58
CA ASP A 153 14.00 -7.51 -1.51
C ASP A 153 15.09 -6.60 -0.94
N ASP A 154 15.21 -6.55 0.38
CA ASP A 154 16.29 -5.85 1.04
C ASP A 154 17.50 -6.79 1.21
N PRO A 155 18.64 -6.56 0.51
CA PRO A 155 19.81 -7.41 0.60
C PRO A 155 20.52 -7.34 1.96
N HIS A 156 20.23 -6.34 2.79
CA HIS A 156 20.82 -6.16 4.12
C HIS A 156 19.80 -6.39 5.23
N PHE A 157 18.69 -7.07 4.93
CA PHE A 157 17.62 -7.29 5.88
C PHE A 157 18.10 -8.04 7.13
N ASP A 158 17.93 -7.41 8.29
CA ASP A 158 18.17 -8.00 9.60
C ASP A 158 17.01 -7.65 10.54
N TYR A 159 16.31 -8.68 11.04
CA TYR A 159 15.19 -8.56 11.97
C TYR A 159 15.51 -7.72 13.20
N LYS A 160 16.77 -7.73 13.65
CA LYS A 160 17.21 -7.00 14.84
C LYS A 160 17.10 -5.50 14.68
N ASN A 161 17.21 -4.99 13.45
CA ASN A 161 17.11 -3.56 13.18
C ASN A 161 15.68 -3.01 13.36
N HIS A 162 14.69 -3.90 13.44
CA HIS A 162 13.27 -3.57 13.57
C HIS A 162 12.70 -3.86 14.96
N VAL A 163 13.53 -4.35 15.89
CA VAL A 163 13.14 -4.66 17.26
C VAL A 163 13.85 -3.73 18.22
N HIS A 164 13.08 -2.95 18.96
CA HIS A 164 13.57 -1.98 19.92
C HIS A 164 13.07 -2.32 21.32
N VAL A 165 13.81 -1.85 22.32
CA VAL A 165 13.47 -2.02 23.73
C VAL A 165 13.46 -0.65 24.38
N THR A 166 12.43 -0.37 25.15
CA THR A 166 12.30 0.87 25.90
C THR A 166 11.67 0.63 27.27
N GLN A 167 11.72 1.66 28.09
CA GLN A 167 11.05 1.73 29.38
C GLN A 167 10.19 2.99 29.43
N LEU A 168 9.01 2.86 30.04
CA LEU A 168 8.12 3.96 30.30
C LEU A 168 8.65 4.83 31.44
N PRO A 169 8.38 6.14 31.43
CA PRO A 169 8.56 6.94 32.63
C PRO A 169 7.66 6.43 33.75
N GLU A 170 8.11 6.57 34.99
CA GLU A 170 7.30 6.32 36.18
C GLU A 170 5.98 7.11 36.09
N PRO A 171 4.81 6.49 36.38
CA PRO A 171 4.60 5.19 37.04
C PRO A 171 4.55 3.95 36.13
N GLY A 172 4.83 4.05 34.82
CA GLY A 172 4.87 2.88 33.92
C GLY A 172 3.51 2.23 33.61
N GLY A 173 2.41 2.96 33.78
CA GLY A 173 1.06 2.44 33.58
C GLY A 173 0.48 2.69 32.18
N LYS A 174 -0.82 2.39 32.04
CA LYS A 174 -1.58 2.52 30.78
C LYS A 174 -1.43 3.89 30.10
N HIS A 175 -1.48 4.98 30.88
CA HIS A 175 -1.39 6.32 30.31
C HIS A 175 -0.04 6.57 29.61
N GLN A 176 1.06 6.15 30.25
CA GLN A 176 2.40 6.28 29.67
C GLN A 176 2.55 5.40 28.43
N LEU A 177 1.97 4.21 28.44
CA LEU A 177 1.96 3.32 27.28
C LEU A 177 1.20 3.93 26.10
N GLU A 178 0.04 4.55 26.34
CA GLU A 178 -0.76 5.22 25.31
C GLU A 178 -0.04 6.45 24.73
N THR A 179 0.64 7.23 25.57
CA THR A 179 1.48 8.35 25.10
C THR A 179 2.63 7.85 24.23
N LEU A 180 3.38 6.85 24.70
CA LEU A 180 4.47 6.24 23.93
C LEU A 180 3.96 5.67 22.61
N MET A 181 2.81 5.00 22.61
CA MET A 181 2.17 4.47 21.41
C MET A 181 1.88 5.58 20.41
N GLY A 182 1.28 6.69 20.86
CA GLY A 182 0.99 7.85 20.02
C GLY A 182 2.23 8.47 19.40
N GLU A 183 3.29 8.65 20.20
CA GLU A 183 4.57 9.14 19.72
C GLU A 183 5.22 8.19 18.71
N PHE A 184 5.15 6.88 18.98
CA PHE A 184 5.76 5.86 18.13
C PHE A 184 5.07 5.72 16.78
N ILE A 185 3.74 5.74 16.71
CA ILE A 185 3.03 5.69 15.42
C ILE A 185 3.17 6.98 14.61
N ALA A 186 3.46 8.12 15.27
CA ALA A 186 3.64 9.40 14.59
C ALA A 186 5.01 9.53 13.91
N GLN A 187 5.98 8.65 14.20
CA GLN A 187 7.31 8.72 13.58
C GLN A 187 7.26 8.37 12.10
N ASP A 188 7.97 9.15 11.29
CA ASP A 188 8.14 8.91 9.86
C ASP A 188 8.79 7.55 9.56
N TRP A 189 8.48 7.02 8.38
CA TRP A 189 9.05 5.77 7.90
C TRP A 189 10.36 5.98 7.16
N ASP A 190 11.35 5.15 7.48
CA ASP A 190 12.55 4.97 6.65
C ASP A 190 12.26 4.00 5.50
N LEU A 191 11.92 4.56 4.32
CA LEU A 191 11.62 3.78 3.11
C LEU A 191 12.80 2.93 2.61
N SER A 192 14.01 3.13 3.13
CA SER A 192 15.16 2.30 2.77
C SER A 192 15.10 0.89 3.37
N LYS A 193 14.18 0.64 4.31
CA LYS A 193 14.01 -0.62 5.04
C LYS A 193 12.57 -1.15 4.90
N PRO A 194 12.32 -2.41 5.30
CA PRO A 194 10.96 -2.91 5.45
C PRO A 194 10.14 -2.10 6.45
N LEU A 195 8.89 -1.80 6.10
CA LEU A 195 8.06 -0.83 6.80
C LEU A 195 7.29 -1.45 7.97
N TRP A 196 8.01 -1.98 8.94
CA TRP A 196 7.45 -2.48 10.20
C TRP A 196 8.47 -2.39 11.31
N GLU A 197 8.00 -2.20 12.54
CA GLU A 197 8.82 -2.11 13.73
C GLU A 197 8.08 -2.70 14.94
N MET A 198 8.85 -3.21 15.88
CA MET A 198 8.37 -3.77 17.14
C MET A 198 9.10 -3.11 18.31
N LEU A 199 8.35 -2.62 19.28
CA LEU A 199 8.86 -1.95 20.46
C LEU A 199 8.43 -2.72 21.71
N ILE A 200 9.41 -3.31 22.40
CA ILE A 200 9.22 -3.96 23.69
C ILE A 200 9.28 -2.90 24.79
N VAL A 201 8.31 -2.94 25.69
CA VAL A 201 8.22 -2.06 26.85
C VAL A 201 8.37 -2.91 28.12
N GLU A 202 9.52 -2.83 28.77
CA GLU A 202 9.93 -3.81 29.80
C GLU A 202 9.30 -3.60 31.19
N ASN A 203 8.92 -2.36 31.51
CA ASN A 203 8.44 -1.96 32.84
C ASN A 203 6.95 -1.57 32.84
N TYR A 204 6.18 -2.12 31.89
CA TYR A 204 4.75 -1.90 31.86
C TYR A 204 4.05 -2.79 32.88
N GLU A 205 3.19 -2.18 33.71
CA GLU A 205 2.38 -2.87 34.70
C GLU A 205 0.91 -2.43 34.60
N ASP A 206 -0.02 -3.38 34.75
CA ASP A 206 -1.45 -3.13 34.81
C ASP A 206 -2.15 -3.94 35.91
N GLU A 207 -3.43 -3.65 36.14
CA GLU A 207 -4.25 -4.33 37.16
C GLU A 207 -4.49 -5.81 36.82
N ASP A 208 -4.35 -6.19 35.56
CA ASP A 208 -4.49 -7.55 35.06
C ASP A 208 -3.20 -8.38 35.22
N GLY A 209 -2.14 -7.80 35.78
CA GLY A 209 -0.86 -8.47 36.05
C GLY A 209 0.04 -8.60 34.81
N ALA A 210 -0.08 -7.69 33.84
CA ALA A 210 0.93 -7.55 32.81
C ALA A 210 2.27 -7.12 33.43
N GLU A 211 3.36 -7.69 32.92
CA GLU A 211 4.73 -7.35 33.33
C GLU A 211 5.53 -6.69 32.20
N CYS A 212 4.99 -6.68 30.99
CA CYS A 212 5.55 -5.96 29.85
C CYS A 212 4.47 -5.71 28.79
N ALA A 213 4.78 -4.82 27.84
CA ALA A 213 3.98 -4.61 26.65
C ALA A 213 4.83 -4.73 25.38
N LEU A 214 4.17 -5.06 24.27
CA LEU A 214 4.73 -5.07 22.94
C LEU A 214 3.87 -4.19 22.05
N ILE A 215 4.46 -3.15 21.47
CA ILE A 215 3.85 -2.34 20.43
C ILE A 215 4.40 -2.82 19.10
N VAL A 216 3.52 -3.12 18.15
CA VAL A 216 3.88 -3.46 16.77
C VAL A 216 3.26 -2.41 15.87
N ARG A 217 4.09 -1.77 15.03
CA ARG A 217 3.60 -0.89 13.97
C ARG A 217 4.05 -1.42 12.62
N GLY A 218 3.22 -1.25 11.62
CA GLY A 218 3.51 -1.61 10.24
C GLY A 218 2.75 -0.73 9.28
N TYR A 219 3.30 -0.58 8.08
CA TYR A 219 2.59 0.06 7.00
C TYR A 219 1.43 -0.83 6.58
N ALA A 220 0.24 -0.23 6.51
CA ALA A 220 -0.97 -0.90 6.06
C ALA A 220 -0.84 -1.19 4.56
N LEU A 221 -0.70 -2.46 4.18
CA LEU A 221 -0.60 -2.89 2.79
C LEU A 221 -1.53 -4.07 2.59
N GLU A 222 -2.41 -3.98 1.59
CA GLU A 222 -3.35 -5.03 1.20
C GLU A 222 -2.68 -6.11 0.31
#